data_AF-M2A624-F1
#
_entry.id   AF-M2A624-F1
#
_cell.length_a   1.000
_cell.length_b   1.000
_cell.length_c   1.000
_cell.angle_alpha   90.00
_cell.angle_beta   90.00
_cell.angle_gamma   90.00
#
_symmetry.space_group_name_H-M   'P 1'
#
loop_
_entity.id
_entity.type
_entity.pdbx_description
1 polymer ?
#
loop_
_entity_poly.entity_id
_entity_poly.type
_entity_poly.pdbx_seq_one_letter_code
_entity_poly.pdbx_strand_id
1 'polypeptide(L)'
;MRERLESTLSSWTDSSVNTLSSEDDLDHAVAIGAAYYGWTKTHGGIRIRGGTAKAFYIGIETAGMAIPGAPRPLRAVCVAAQGMEEGTQAEVPGQEVGVVVGTPARFRFFSSTTRAGDHPGDRLDRWSPTELQESEPIELTLDQNRGEDAASGSADNEPAQSFVPVQFESRVTELGMFELWCHDKRGDRHWKLEFNARQEDES
;
A
#
# COMPACT_ATOMS: atom_id res chain seq x y z
N MET A 1 2.01 -27.20 30.53
CA MET A 1 1.88 -26.48 29.24
C MET A 1 3.12 -26.68 28.37
N ARG A 2 4.33 -26.46 28.89
CA ARG A 2 5.62 -26.71 28.21
C ARG A 2 5.72 -28.12 27.57
N GLU A 3 5.48 -29.18 28.34
CA GLU A 3 5.52 -30.57 27.83
C GLU A 3 4.55 -30.83 26.67
N ARG A 4 3.36 -30.19 26.67
CA ARG A 4 2.39 -30.31 25.56
C ARG A 4 2.89 -29.61 24.29
N LEU A 5 3.51 -28.44 24.44
CA LEU A 5 4.15 -27.69 23.36
C LEU A 5 5.32 -28.49 22.76
N GLU A 6 6.19 -29.02 23.60
CA GLU A 6 7.32 -29.86 23.18
C GLU A 6 6.83 -31.11 22.44
N SER A 7 5.79 -31.78 22.95
CA SER A 7 5.19 -32.95 22.30
C SER A 7 4.59 -32.60 20.93
N THR A 8 3.89 -31.46 20.82
CA THR A 8 3.30 -31.02 19.54
C THR A 8 4.38 -30.63 18.54
N LEU A 9 5.36 -29.84 18.94
CA LEU A 9 6.46 -29.44 18.07
C LEU A 9 7.30 -30.64 17.62
N SER A 10 7.58 -31.58 18.53
CA SER A 10 8.29 -32.82 18.20
C SER A 10 7.49 -33.71 17.25
N SER A 11 6.16 -33.61 17.22
CA SER A 11 5.34 -34.33 16.24
C SER A 11 5.41 -33.74 14.83
N TRP A 12 5.86 -32.48 14.69
CA TRP A 12 6.00 -31.79 13.41
C TRP A 12 7.41 -31.91 12.81
N THR A 13 8.35 -32.50 13.55
CA THR A 13 9.75 -32.59 13.16
C THR A 13 10.29 -34.01 13.37
N ASP A 14 11.14 -34.49 12.47
CA ASP A 14 11.79 -35.82 12.59
C ASP A 14 12.91 -35.86 13.66
N SER A 15 12.96 -34.89 14.57
CA SER A 15 14.02 -34.71 15.57
C SER A 15 13.47 -34.22 16.89
N SER A 16 14.16 -34.55 17.98
CA SER A 16 13.81 -34.05 19.31
C SER A 16 13.99 -32.53 19.36
N VAL A 17 12.96 -31.81 19.77
CA VAL A 17 13.01 -30.36 19.99
C VAL A 17 14.01 -30.08 21.12
N ASN A 18 15.03 -29.27 20.84
CA ASN A 18 15.98 -28.83 21.85
C ASN A 18 15.40 -27.63 22.61
N THR A 19 14.96 -27.87 23.84
CA THR A 19 14.45 -26.80 24.70
C THR A 19 15.62 -25.98 25.22
N LEU A 20 15.73 -24.73 24.73
CA LEU A 20 16.68 -23.78 25.29
C LEU A 20 16.25 -23.43 26.71
N SER A 21 17.11 -23.77 27.67
CA SER A 21 16.91 -23.41 29.07
C SER A 21 17.26 -21.94 29.22
N SER A 22 16.26 -21.06 29.31
CA SER A 22 16.51 -19.69 29.75
C SER A 22 16.71 -19.74 31.27
N GLU A 23 17.94 -19.52 31.73
CA GLU A 23 18.17 -19.07 33.10
C GLU A 23 17.62 -17.64 33.21
N ASP A 24 16.45 -17.57 33.84
CA ASP A 24 15.74 -16.42 34.38
C ASP A 24 15.36 -15.23 33.47
N ASP A 25 14.11 -14.84 33.66
CA ASP A 25 13.51 -13.57 33.26
C ASP A 25 12.89 -13.46 31.85
N LEU A 26 11.94 -14.36 31.58
CA LEU A 26 11.02 -14.22 30.45
C LEU A 26 10.18 -12.95 30.51
N ASP A 27 10.01 -12.36 31.70
CA ASP A 27 9.23 -11.13 31.90
C ASP A 27 9.90 -9.93 31.21
N HIS A 28 11.23 -9.95 31.04
CA HIS A 28 11.99 -8.91 30.35
C HIS A 28 12.35 -9.24 28.89
N ALA A 29 12.02 -10.43 28.39
CA ALA A 29 12.41 -10.86 27.04
C ALA A 29 11.98 -9.88 25.93
N VAL A 30 10.77 -9.32 26.03
CA VAL A 30 10.27 -8.32 25.09
C VAL A 30 11.06 -7.02 25.15
N ALA A 31 11.34 -6.52 26.37
CA ALA A 31 12.10 -5.29 26.57
C ALA A 31 13.54 -5.41 26.05
N ILE A 32 14.19 -6.56 26.27
CA ILE A 32 15.51 -6.86 25.72
C ILE A 32 15.47 -6.86 24.19
N GLY A 33 14.47 -7.51 23.59
CA GLY A 33 14.29 -7.51 22.14
C GLY A 33 14.09 -6.11 21.57
N ALA A 34 13.27 -5.28 22.21
CA ALA A 34 13.04 -3.89 21.81
C ALA A 34 14.30 -3.01 21.94
N ALA A 35 15.05 -3.15 23.05
CA ALA A 35 16.31 -2.45 23.26
C ALA A 35 17.35 -2.87 22.20
N TYR A 36 17.45 -4.17 21.90
CA TYR A 36 18.33 -4.69 20.86
C TYR A 36 17.94 -4.20 19.46
N TYR A 37 16.64 -4.15 19.15
CA TYR A 37 16.13 -3.55 17.90
C TYR A 37 16.54 -2.07 17.77
N GLY A 38 16.36 -1.27 18.82
CA GLY A 38 16.76 0.14 18.82
C GLY A 38 18.28 0.33 18.69
N TRP A 39 19.07 -0.50 19.36
CA TRP A 39 20.53 -0.48 19.30
C TRP A 39 21.05 -0.86 17.90
N THR A 40 20.52 -1.94 17.30
CA THR A 40 20.93 -2.39 15.96
C THR A 40 20.58 -1.40 14.85
N LYS A 41 19.51 -0.61 15.00
CA LYS A 41 19.21 0.50 14.07
C LYS A 41 20.29 1.57 14.02
N THR A 42 20.90 1.88 15.17
CA THR A 42 21.88 2.96 15.30
C THR A 42 23.31 2.49 15.08
N HIS A 43 23.59 1.22 15.36
CA HIS A 43 24.95 0.66 15.35
C HIS A 43 25.16 -0.43 14.28
N GLY A 44 24.12 -0.82 13.55
CA GLY A 44 24.14 -1.99 12.67
C GLY A 44 24.05 -3.30 13.47
N GLY A 45 23.86 -4.43 12.77
CA GLY A 45 23.77 -5.76 13.40
C GLY A 45 22.90 -6.73 12.62
N ILE A 46 22.59 -7.87 13.25
CA ILE A 46 21.68 -8.87 12.68
C ILE A 46 20.27 -8.29 12.68
N ARG A 47 19.68 -8.14 11.49
CA ARG A 47 18.31 -7.67 11.29
C ARG A 47 17.46 -8.77 10.70
N ILE A 48 16.35 -9.07 11.36
CA ILE A 48 15.28 -9.90 10.77
C ILE A 48 14.52 -9.00 9.80
N ARG A 49 14.38 -9.44 8.55
CA ARG A 49 13.64 -8.69 7.53
C ARG A 49 12.23 -9.26 7.43
N GLY A 50 11.24 -8.43 7.71
CA GLY A 50 9.85 -8.65 7.34
C GLY A 50 9.55 -7.90 6.04
N GLY A 51 8.84 -8.53 5.13
CA GLY A 51 8.33 -7.90 3.92
C GLY A 51 6.83 -8.11 3.79
N THR A 52 6.18 -7.32 2.93
CA THR A 52 4.74 -7.46 2.66
C THR A 52 4.40 -8.89 2.25
N ALA A 53 3.36 -9.48 2.86
CA ALA A 53 2.93 -10.83 2.52
C ALA A 53 2.23 -10.90 1.14
N LYS A 54 1.83 -9.75 0.59
CA LYS A 54 1.07 -9.61 -0.65
C LYS A 54 1.66 -8.51 -1.52
N ALA A 55 1.46 -8.61 -2.83
CA ALA A 55 1.56 -7.46 -3.73
C ALA A 55 0.26 -6.64 -3.66
N PHE A 56 0.36 -5.33 -3.85
CA PHE A 56 -0.78 -4.40 -3.80
C PHE A 56 -0.94 -3.64 -5.11
N TYR A 57 -2.18 -3.37 -5.50
CA TYR A 57 -2.53 -2.72 -6.77
C TYR A 57 -3.62 -1.69 -6.56
N ILE A 58 -3.62 -0.68 -7.44
CA ILE A 58 -4.74 0.27 -7.58
C ILE A 58 -5.37 0.15 -8.97
N GLY A 59 -6.68 0.33 -9.02
CA GLY A 59 -7.42 0.43 -10.27
C GLY A 59 -7.39 1.86 -10.81
N ILE A 60 -6.89 2.03 -12.03
CA ILE A 60 -6.89 3.30 -12.76
C ILE A 60 -7.76 3.14 -14.01
N GLU A 61 -8.77 4.00 -14.15
CA GLU A 61 -9.60 4.04 -15.35
C GLU A 61 -8.81 4.61 -16.54
N THR A 62 -8.89 3.94 -17.69
CA THR A 62 -8.16 4.40 -18.89
C THR A 62 -8.80 5.68 -19.46
N ALA A 63 -7.94 6.61 -19.90
CA ALA A 63 -8.37 7.74 -20.70
C ALA A 63 -8.86 7.25 -22.07
N GLY A 64 -10.12 7.54 -22.39
CA GLY A 64 -10.79 7.12 -23.63
C GLY A 64 -12.17 7.74 -23.75
N MET A 65 -12.75 7.70 -24.95
CA MET A 65 -14.13 8.14 -25.16
C MET A 65 -15.06 7.27 -24.32
N ALA A 66 -15.90 7.92 -23.51
CA ALA A 66 -16.94 7.21 -22.77
C ALA A 66 -17.95 6.62 -23.76
N ILE A 67 -18.18 5.32 -23.68
CA ILE A 67 -19.24 4.64 -24.43
C ILE A 67 -20.48 4.61 -23.53
N PRO A 68 -21.63 5.17 -23.94
CA PRO A 68 -22.84 5.14 -23.13
C PRO A 68 -23.22 3.71 -22.73
N GLY A 69 -23.41 3.47 -21.43
CA GLY A 69 -23.81 2.17 -20.89
C GLY A 69 -22.69 1.14 -20.71
N ALA A 70 -21.45 1.44 -21.12
CA ALA A 70 -20.31 0.57 -20.85
C ALA A 70 -19.41 1.16 -19.74
N PRO A 71 -18.97 0.36 -18.75
CA PRO A 71 -18.00 0.83 -17.77
C PRO A 71 -16.69 1.17 -18.46
N ARG A 72 -15.99 2.20 -17.97
CA ARG A 72 -14.65 2.53 -18.48
C ARG A 72 -13.72 1.34 -18.22
N PRO A 73 -12.81 1.01 -19.17
CA PRO A 73 -11.82 -0.02 -18.92
C PRO A 73 -10.98 0.35 -17.71
N LEU A 74 -10.86 -0.59 -16.78
CA LEU A 74 -10.05 -0.46 -15.57
C LEU A 74 -8.75 -1.22 -15.76
N ARG A 75 -7.64 -0.59 -15.40
CA ARG A 75 -6.32 -1.20 -15.38
C ARG A 75 -5.82 -1.29 -13.94
N ALA A 76 -5.43 -2.47 -13.50
CA ALA A 76 -4.75 -2.62 -12.21
C ALA A 76 -3.27 -2.28 -12.39
N VAL A 77 -2.73 -1.43 -11.51
CA VAL A 77 -1.32 -1.04 -11.50
C VAL A 77 -0.71 -1.47 -10.19
N CYS A 78 0.36 -2.26 -10.25
CA CYS A 78 1.11 -2.69 -9.07
C CYS A 78 1.72 -1.46 -8.41
N VAL A 79 1.42 -1.24 -7.14
CA VAL A 79 1.95 -0.12 -6.35
C VAL A 79 2.96 -0.59 -5.31
N ALA A 80 2.90 -1.84 -4.88
CA ALA A 80 3.92 -2.46 -4.03
C ALA A 80 4.06 -3.95 -4.38
N ALA A 81 5.31 -4.39 -4.52
CA ALA A 81 5.63 -5.80 -4.73
C ALA A 81 5.41 -6.61 -3.46
N GLN A 82 5.22 -7.91 -3.62
CA GLN A 82 5.30 -8.85 -2.49
C GLN A 82 6.73 -8.90 -1.96
N GLY A 83 6.90 -8.91 -0.64
CA GLY A 83 8.19 -8.90 0.02
C GLY A 83 8.83 -7.51 0.12
N MET A 84 8.09 -6.44 -0.18
CA MET A 84 8.56 -5.07 0.05
C MET A 84 8.89 -4.88 1.53
N GLU A 85 10.15 -4.55 1.83
CA GLU A 85 10.68 -4.58 3.20
C GLU A 85 10.15 -3.42 4.06
N GLU A 86 10.01 -3.67 5.37
CA GLU A 86 9.67 -2.64 6.35
C GLU A 86 10.67 -1.47 6.36
N GLY A 87 10.11 -0.25 6.36
CA GLY A 87 10.87 1.00 6.28
C GLY A 87 11.31 1.37 4.86
N THR A 88 10.84 0.67 3.82
CA THR A 88 11.15 1.00 2.42
C THR A 88 10.02 1.77 1.75
N GLN A 89 10.39 2.46 0.68
CA GLN A 89 9.49 3.18 -0.20
C GLN A 89 9.78 2.82 -1.65
N ALA A 90 8.77 2.84 -2.51
CA ALA A 90 8.92 2.59 -3.93
C ALA A 90 8.05 3.56 -4.74
N GLU A 91 8.69 4.29 -5.65
CA GLU A 91 7.96 5.03 -6.67
C GLU A 91 7.24 4.05 -7.61
N VAL A 92 6.06 4.45 -8.06
CA VAL A 92 5.27 3.71 -9.06
C VAL A 92 5.51 4.37 -10.42
N PRO A 93 6.43 3.86 -11.25
CA PRO A 93 6.71 4.44 -12.56
C PRO A 93 5.53 4.23 -13.49
N GLY A 94 5.30 5.18 -14.40
CA GLY A 94 4.28 5.00 -15.41
C GLY A 94 3.72 6.29 -16.02
N GLN A 95 2.54 6.12 -16.62
CA GLN A 95 1.77 7.24 -17.15
C GLN A 95 1.21 8.05 -15.99
N GLU A 96 1.21 9.36 -16.16
CA GLU A 96 0.63 10.29 -15.20
C GLU A 96 -0.86 9.99 -14.99
N VAL A 97 -1.28 10.00 -13.73
CA VAL A 97 -2.68 9.85 -13.35
C VAL A 97 -3.21 11.23 -12.97
N GLY A 98 -4.25 11.68 -13.68
CA GLY A 98 -4.91 12.94 -13.36
C GLY A 98 -5.89 12.76 -12.21
N VAL A 99 -5.67 13.48 -11.12
CA VAL A 99 -6.60 13.54 -9.98
C VAL A 99 -7.40 14.83 -10.04
N VAL A 100 -8.72 14.71 -10.00
CA VAL A 100 -9.64 15.85 -10.03
C VAL A 100 -9.57 16.63 -8.72
N VAL A 101 -9.49 17.96 -8.81
CA VAL A 101 -9.48 18.85 -7.65
C VAL A 101 -10.90 19.14 -7.16
N GLY A 102 -11.11 19.12 -5.85
CA GLY A 102 -12.38 19.48 -5.19
C GLY A 102 -13.41 18.36 -5.11
N THR A 103 -13.10 17.16 -5.59
CA THR A 103 -13.95 15.96 -5.42
C THR A 103 -13.14 14.79 -4.88
N PRO A 104 -13.71 13.91 -4.05
CA PRO A 104 -13.03 12.70 -3.61
C PRO A 104 -12.64 11.81 -4.80
N ALA A 105 -11.34 11.59 -4.97
CA ALA A 105 -10.81 10.62 -5.92
C ALA A 105 -10.77 9.25 -5.25
N ARG A 106 -11.50 8.28 -5.81
CA ARG A 106 -11.64 6.92 -5.27
C ARG A 106 -10.92 5.93 -6.18
N PHE A 107 -9.98 5.18 -5.63
CA PHE A 107 -9.26 4.13 -6.35
C PHE A 107 -9.65 2.77 -5.80
N ARG A 108 -10.02 1.84 -6.69
CA ARG A 108 -10.21 0.44 -6.31
C ARG A 108 -8.88 -0.14 -5.84
N PHE A 109 -8.86 -0.82 -4.72
CA PHE A 109 -7.65 -1.37 -4.12
C PHE A 109 -7.67 -2.89 -4.17
N PHE A 110 -6.53 -3.49 -4.55
CA PHE A 110 -6.42 -4.93 -4.68
C PHE A 110 -5.15 -5.45 -4.01
N SER A 111 -5.22 -6.73 -3.60
CA SER A 111 -4.06 -7.47 -3.11
C SER A 111 -3.92 -8.82 -3.81
N SER A 112 -2.69 -9.32 -3.91
CA SER A 112 -2.39 -10.64 -4.47
C SER A 112 -1.38 -11.41 -3.64
N THR A 113 -1.64 -12.71 -3.44
CA THR A 113 -0.69 -13.68 -2.83
C THR A 113 -0.02 -14.57 -3.87
N THR A 114 -0.44 -14.50 -5.13
CA THR A 114 0.00 -15.40 -6.21
C THR A 114 0.89 -14.71 -7.23
N ARG A 115 0.96 -13.36 -7.18
CA ARG A 115 1.73 -12.52 -8.11
C ARG A 115 3.02 -11.98 -7.50
N ALA A 116 3.86 -12.88 -6.98
CA ALA A 116 5.12 -12.53 -6.32
C ALA A 116 6.17 -11.85 -7.22
N GLY A 117 6.04 -11.97 -8.54
CA GLY A 117 7.00 -11.45 -9.51
C GLY A 117 6.68 -10.06 -10.05
N ASP A 118 5.54 -9.47 -9.69
CA ASP A 118 5.16 -8.14 -10.19
C ASP A 118 5.93 -7.05 -9.43
N HIS A 119 6.30 -6.00 -10.14
CA HIS A 119 7.03 -4.84 -9.64
C HIS A 119 6.17 -3.57 -9.70
N PRO A 120 6.44 -2.55 -8.85
CA PRO A 120 5.76 -1.27 -8.95
C PRO A 120 5.77 -0.71 -10.38
N GLY A 121 4.58 -0.34 -10.87
CA GLY A 121 4.36 0.14 -12.24
C GLY A 121 3.88 -0.92 -13.23
N ASP A 122 3.97 -2.22 -12.90
CA ASP A 122 3.42 -3.29 -13.73
C ASP A 122 1.89 -3.17 -13.86
N ARG A 123 1.37 -3.53 -15.03
CA ARG A 123 -0.02 -3.23 -15.43
C ARG A 123 -0.75 -4.48 -15.86
N LEU A 124 -1.97 -4.64 -15.35
CA LEU A 124 -2.87 -5.71 -15.73
C LEU A 124 -4.15 -5.11 -16.32
N ASP A 125 -4.38 -5.37 -17.61
CA ASP A 125 -5.63 -5.01 -18.29
C ASP A 125 -6.76 -6.01 -17.99
N ARG A 126 -6.40 -7.23 -17.56
CA ARG A 126 -7.32 -8.32 -17.22
C ARG A 126 -6.71 -9.17 -16.11
N TRP A 127 -7.55 -9.65 -15.20
CA TRP A 127 -7.18 -10.57 -14.13
C TRP A 127 -8.40 -11.40 -13.72
N SER A 128 -8.14 -12.53 -13.08
CA SER A 128 -9.16 -13.37 -12.45
C SER A 128 -9.35 -12.99 -10.96
N PRO A 129 -10.51 -13.32 -10.36
CA PRO A 129 -10.73 -13.12 -8.91
C PRO A 129 -9.76 -13.90 -8.00
N THR A 130 -9.10 -14.93 -8.53
CA THR A 130 -8.06 -15.68 -7.82
C THR A 130 -6.68 -15.03 -7.90
N GLU A 131 -6.47 -14.14 -8.87
CA GLU A 131 -5.22 -13.40 -9.01
C GLU A 131 -5.22 -12.12 -8.18
N LEU A 132 -6.29 -11.32 -8.25
CA LEU A 132 -6.45 -10.10 -7.46
C LEU A 132 -7.72 -10.17 -6.61
N GLN A 133 -7.54 -10.00 -5.30
CA GLN A 133 -8.63 -9.83 -4.36
C GLN A 133 -8.84 -8.34 -4.10
N GLU A 134 -10.05 -7.85 -4.37
CA GLU A 134 -10.44 -6.47 -4.09
C GLU A 134 -10.68 -6.26 -2.59
N SER A 135 -10.41 -5.05 -2.12
CA SER A 135 -10.62 -4.61 -0.73
C SER A 135 -11.22 -3.20 -0.74
N GLU A 136 -11.41 -2.61 0.44
CA GLU A 136 -11.93 -1.24 0.56
C GLU A 136 -11.12 -0.27 -0.30
N PRO A 137 -11.81 0.62 -1.04
CA PRO A 137 -11.13 1.59 -1.88
C PRO A 137 -10.28 2.54 -1.03
N ILE A 138 -9.25 3.07 -1.66
CA ILE A 138 -8.43 4.13 -1.11
C ILE A 138 -8.83 5.46 -1.75
N GLU A 139 -8.89 6.50 -0.94
CA GLU A 139 -9.46 7.78 -1.32
C GLU A 139 -8.56 8.94 -0.91
N LEU A 140 -8.65 10.04 -1.64
CA LEU A 140 -8.09 11.33 -1.26
C LEU A 140 -8.93 12.47 -1.85
N THR A 141 -8.92 13.64 -1.22
CA THR A 141 -9.52 14.85 -1.78
C THR A 141 -8.45 15.91 -1.91
N LEU A 142 -8.26 16.42 -3.13
CA LEU A 142 -7.35 17.54 -3.37
C LEU A 142 -8.10 18.85 -3.15
N ASP A 143 -7.62 19.65 -2.21
CA ASP A 143 -8.21 20.96 -1.93
C ASP A 143 -7.95 21.94 -3.09
N GLN A 144 -8.97 22.75 -3.39
CA GLN A 144 -8.84 23.88 -4.30
C GLN A 144 -8.07 25.01 -3.61
N ASN A 145 -6.74 24.95 -3.63
CA ASN A 145 -5.95 26.13 -3.28
C ASN A 145 -6.16 27.19 -4.38
N ARG A 146 -6.89 28.26 -4.02
CA ARG A 146 -7.28 29.40 -4.88
C ARG A 146 -6.10 30.23 -5.42
N GLY A 147 -4.86 29.74 -5.32
CA GLY A 147 -3.65 30.53 -5.47
C GLY A 147 -2.97 30.51 -6.84
N GLU A 148 -2.98 29.40 -7.58
CA GLU A 148 -2.03 29.26 -8.72
C GLU A 148 -2.65 28.61 -9.97
N ASP A 149 -3.63 27.72 -9.84
CA ASP A 149 -4.22 27.01 -10.98
C ASP A 149 -5.37 27.78 -11.68
N ALA A 150 -5.75 28.96 -11.18
CA ALA A 150 -6.84 29.78 -11.73
C ALA A 150 -6.39 30.73 -12.86
N ALA A 151 -5.12 30.74 -13.24
CA ALA A 151 -4.56 31.75 -14.15
C ALA A 151 -4.77 31.45 -15.65
N SER A 152 -5.46 30.38 -16.03
CA SER A 152 -5.79 30.08 -17.44
C SER A 152 -7.28 29.82 -17.63
N GLY A 153 -8.11 30.84 -17.45
CA GLY A 153 -9.53 30.78 -17.75
C GLY A 153 -10.13 32.17 -17.95
N SER A 154 -10.30 32.56 -19.21
CA SER A 154 -11.07 33.74 -19.61
C SER A 154 -12.47 33.72 -18.98
N ALA A 155 -12.96 34.88 -18.56
CA ALA A 155 -14.11 35.08 -17.67
C ALA A 155 -15.53 34.68 -18.20
N ASP A 156 -15.63 33.80 -19.21
CA ASP A 156 -16.90 33.45 -19.88
C ASP A 156 -17.13 31.93 -20.06
N ASN A 157 -16.40 31.05 -19.37
CA ASN A 157 -16.62 29.60 -19.46
C ASN A 157 -16.88 28.98 -18.08
N GLU A 158 -17.77 27.97 -18.03
CA GLU A 158 -17.98 27.08 -16.88
C GLU A 158 -16.62 26.70 -16.23
N PRO A 159 -16.54 26.57 -14.89
CA PRO A 159 -15.29 26.26 -14.22
C PRO A 159 -14.75 24.93 -14.77
N ALA A 160 -13.70 25.02 -15.59
CA ALA A 160 -13.02 23.85 -16.12
C ALA A 160 -12.54 23.01 -14.94
N GLN A 161 -12.93 21.75 -14.91
CA GLN A 161 -12.54 20.82 -13.86
C GLN A 161 -11.01 20.71 -13.84
N SER A 162 -10.38 21.28 -12.82
CA SER A 162 -8.93 21.25 -12.68
C SER A 162 -8.46 19.85 -12.29
N PHE A 163 -7.37 19.40 -12.91
CA PHE A 163 -6.73 18.12 -12.63
C PHE A 163 -5.26 18.31 -12.28
N VAL A 164 -4.78 17.57 -11.30
CA VAL A 164 -3.36 17.51 -10.92
C VAL A 164 -2.79 16.19 -11.40
N PRO A 165 -1.74 16.18 -12.25
CA PRO A 165 -1.04 14.95 -12.59
C PRO A 165 -0.22 14.51 -11.38
N VAL A 166 -0.48 13.30 -10.91
CA VAL A 166 0.23 12.71 -9.79
C VAL A 166 1.02 11.48 -10.22
N GLN A 167 2.08 11.20 -9.48
CA GLN A 167 2.74 9.90 -9.45
C GLN A 167 2.55 9.30 -8.07
N PHE A 168 2.46 7.98 -8.00
CA PHE A 168 2.27 7.28 -6.74
C PHE A 168 3.61 6.86 -6.13
N GLU A 169 3.64 6.81 -4.81
CA GLU A 169 4.72 6.22 -4.02
C GLU A 169 4.09 5.32 -2.96
N SER A 170 4.52 4.07 -2.89
CA SER A 170 4.16 3.19 -1.79
C SER A 170 5.21 3.26 -0.70
N ARG A 171 4.76 3.10 0.55
CA ARG A 171 5.62 2.98 1.73
C ARG A 171 5.16 1.81 2.58
N VAL A 172 6.11 1.04 3.08
CA VAL A 172 5.86 0.06 4.14
C VAL A 172 6.50 0.60 5.39
N THR A 173 5.69 0.98 6.37
CA THR A 173 6.20 1.50 7.65
C THR A 173 6.98 0.42 8.39
N GLU A 174 7.72 0.83 9.41
CA GLU A 174 8.45 -0.09 10.29
C GLU A 174 7.54 -1.01 11.11
N LEU A 175 6.24 -0.68 11.18
CA LEU A 175 5.22 -1.50 11.81
C LEU A 175 4.54 -2.46 10.80
N GLY A 176 5.05 -2.54 9.57
CA GLY A 176 4.49 -3.38 8.51
C GLY A 176 3.20 -2.83 7.89
N MET A 177 2.80 -1.59 8.22
CA MET A 177 1.64 -0.94 7.62
C MET A 177 1.98 -0.43 6.22
N PHE A 178 1.15 -0.79 5.23
CA PHE A 178 1.22 -0.24 3.88
C PHE A 178 0.56 1.14 3.83
N GLU A 179 1.24 2.09 3.18
CA GLU A 179 0.71 3.40 2.85
C GLU A 179 0.88 3.64 1.36
N LEU A 180 -0.12 4.29 0.75
CA LEU A 180 0.00 4.83 -0.60
C LEU A 180 -0.06 6.34 -0.55
N TRP A 181 0.89 6.96 -1.24
CA TRP A 181 0.99 8.40 -1.38
C TRP A 181 0.90 8.75 -2.86
N CYS A 182 0.48 9.98 -3.14
CA CYS A 182 0.65 10.58 -4.45
C CYS A 182 1.30 11.96 -4.33
N HIS A 183 2.22 12.25 -5.25
CA HIS A 183 2.91 13.53 -5.33
C HIS A 183 2.59 14.26 -6.63
N ASP A 184 2.45 15.56 -6.51
CA ASP A 184 2.28 16.46 -7.64
C ASP A 184 3.53 16.40 -8.52
N LYS A 185 3.38 16.13 -9.82
CA LYS A 185 4.52 16.14 -10.75
C LYS A 185 4.99 17.54 -11.12
N ARG A 186 4.19 18.57 -10.83
CA ARG A 186 4.44 19.97 -11.18
C ARG A 186 4.79 20.84 -9.97
N GLY A 187 4.68 20.30 -8.75
CA GLY A 187 4.94 21.01 -7.51
C GLY A 187 5.52 20.11 -6.43
N ASP A 188 5.56 20.61 -5.20
CA ASP A 188 6.11 19.89 -4.03
C ASP A 188 5.02 19.34 -3.10
N ARG A 189 3.80 19.22 -3.62
CA ARG A 189 2.63 18.77 -2.85
C ARG A 189 2.57 17.26 -2.81
N HIS A 190 2.27 16.73 -1.63
CA HIS A 190 2.20 15.30 -1.38
C HIS A 190 0.94 15.01 -0.57
N TRP A 191 0.22 13.95 -0.94
CA TRP A 191 -1.01 13.53 -0.29
C TRP A 191 -0.98 12.05 0.03
N LYS A 192 -1.35 11.69 1.25
CA LYS A 192 -1.56 10.30 1.65
C LYS A 192 -2.96 9.88 1.25
N LEU A 193 -3.08 8.69 0.64
CA LEU A 193 -4.36 8.06 0.38
C LEU A 193 -4.81 7.30 1.63
N GLU A 194 -6.09 7.41 1.95
CA GLU A 194 -6.69 6.78 3.13
C GLU A 194 -7.72 5.74 2.73
N PHE A 195 -7.79 4.63 3.45
CA PHE A 195 -8.85 3.65 3.28
C PHE A 195 -10.18 4.26 3.74
N ASN A 196 -11.24 4.02 2.97
CA ASN A 196 -12.57 4.39 3.43
C ASN A 196 -13.00 3.46 4.58
N ALA A 197 -12.96 3.96 5.82
CA ALA A 197 -13.36 3.20 6.99
C ALA A 197 -14.88 3.21 7.25
N ARG A 198 -15.69 3.81 6.36
CA ARG A 198 -17.15 3.83 6.52
C ARG A 198 -17.70 2.47 6.07
N GLN A 199 -18.02 1.65 7.06
CA GLN A 199 -18.95 0.53 6.88
C GLN A 199 -20.27 1.11 6.35
N GLU A 200 -20.65 0.72 5.14
CA GLU A 200 -22.06 0.70 4.77
C GLU A 200 -22.69 -0.42 5.62
N ASP A 201 -23.16 -0.06 6.81
CA ASP A 201 -24.15 -0.84 7.53
C ASP A 201 -25.45 -0.82 6.69
N GLU A 202 -25.50 -1.65 5.65
CA GLU A 202 -26.74 -1.99 4.95
C GLU A 202 -27.28 -3.31 5.52
N SER A 203 -28.34 -3.18 6.32
CA SER A 203 -29.32 -4.22 6.64
C SER A 203 -30.72 -3.70 6.32
#